data_AF-U4TPF9-F1
#
_entry.id   AF-U4TPF9-F1
#
_cell.length_a   1.000
_cell.length_b   1.000
_cell.length_c   1.000
_cell.angle_alpha   90.00
_cell.angle_beta   90.00
_cell.angle_gamma   90.00
#
_symmetry.space_group_name_H-M   'P 1'
#
loop_
_entity.id
_entity.type
_entity.pdbx_description
1 polymer ?
#
loop_
_entity_poly.entity_id
_entity_poly.type
_entity_poly.pdbx_seq_one_letter_code
_entity_poly.pdbx_strand_id
1 'polypeptide(L)'
;MSNKKIVAVYLFLFLLPYLCALLVIGNSYNALVLHSASLWRTCVGAAVGAVVMSALKVTVERPLAILVANATRPLLRDILDFFKVDGNMTKRVLNLGIDFVLCGIATWVVRNVFPQPLIMGSLIGWLMLIMFISVLIGGYIDYDLLSVERTGSKAVPVRRGKTIRSQK
;
A
#
# COMPACT_ATOMS: atom_id res chain seq x y z
N MET A 1 8.70 7.64 18.61
CA MET A 1 8.40 8.33 17.34
C MET A 1 7.29 9.35 17.55
N SER A 2 7.31 10.49 16.86
CA SER A 2 6.10 11.33 16.80
C SER A 2 5.10 10.63 15.91
N ASN A 3 3.90 10.34 16.43
CA ASN A 3 2.80 9.69 15.70
C ASN A 3 2.54 10.31 14.31
N LYS A 4 2.89 11.59 14.13
CA LYS A 4 2.76 12.32 12.87
C LYS A 4 3.68 11.80 11.75
N LYS A 5 4.91 11.37 12.06
CA LYS A 5 5.86 10.89 11.04
C LYS A 5 5.46 9.51 10.48
N ILE A 6 5.05 8.57 11.35
CA ILE A 6 4.58 7.23 10.92
C ILE A 6 3.33 7.35 10.04
N VAL A 7 2.40 8.22 10.41
CA VAL A 7 1.18 8.48 9.63
C VAL A 7 1.53 9.07 8.26
N ALA A 8 2.53 9.95 8.17
CA ALA A 8 2.98 10.51 6.90
C ALA A 8 3.59 9.43 5.99
N VAL A 9 4.47 8.56 6.51
CA VAL A 9 5.02 7.44 5.74
C VAL A 9 3.91 6.53 5.23
N TYR A 10 2.94 6.19 6.08
CA TYR A 10 1.78 5.39 5.66
C TYR A 10 1.02 6.04 4.50
N LEU A 11 0.73 7.34 4.62
CA LEU A 11 -0.07 8.05 3.64
C LEU A 11 0.63 8.11 2.28
N PHE A 12 1.92 8.47 2.27
CA PHE A 12 2.67 8.67 1.03
C PHE A 12 3.22 7.39 0.41
N LEU A 13 3.64 6.41 1.22
CA LEU A 13 4.22 5.17 0.73
C LEU A 13 3.15 4.12 0.38
N PHE A 14 1.98 4.18 1.03
CA PHE A 14 0.98 3.11 0.93
C PHE A 14 -0.38 3.59 0.45
N LEU A 15 -1.04 4.48 1.20
CA LEU A 15 -2.44 4.83 0.95
C LEU A 15 -2.62 5.56 -0.39
N LEU A 16 -1.81 6.57 -0.64
CA LEU A 16 -1.91 7.39 -1.84
C LEU A 16 -1.55 6.58 -3.11
N PRO A 17 -0.44 5.81 -3.14
CA PRO A 17 -0.16 4.89 -4.25
C PRO A 17 -1.27 3.86 -4.48
N TYR A 18 -1.86 3.32 -3.42
CA TYR A 18 -2.98 2.37 -3.53
C TYR A 18 -4.22 3.01 -4.19
N LEU A 19 -4.61 4.21 -3.75
CA LEU A 19 -5.73 4.94 -4.35
C LEU A 19 -5.45 5.30 -5.82
N CYS A 20 -4.23 5.74 -6.13
CA CYS A 20 -3.82 5.98 -7.51
C CYS A 20 -3.90 4.71 -8.36
N ALA A 21 -3.45 3.56 -7.85
CA ALA A 21 -3.52 2.29 -8.57
C ALA A 21 -4.97 1.86 -8.84
N LEU A 22 -5.91 2.06 -7.90
CA LEU A 22 -7.34 1.82 -8.14
C LEU A 22 -7.88 2.70 -9.28
N LEU A 23 -7.53 3.98 -9.29
CA LEU A 23 -7.94 4.91 -10.34
C LEU A 23 -7.28 4.59 -11.69
N VAL A 24 -6.03 4.12 -11.71
CA VAL A 24 -5.34 3.67 -12.92
C VAL A 24 -6.05 2.45 -13.51
N ILE A 25 -6.40 1.45 -12.69
CA ILE A 25 -7.16 0.28 -13.11
C ILE A 25 -8.53 0.70 -13.65
N GLY A 26 -9.26 1.54 -12.91
CA GLY A 26 -10.57 2.04 -13.32
C GLY A 26 -10.54 2.85 -14.62
N ASN A 27 -9.51 3.69 -14.78
CA ASN A 27 -9.28 4.47 -15.99
C ASN A 27 -8.91 3.59 -17.18
N SER A 28 -7.98 2.65 -16.99
CA SER A 28 -7.55 1.72 -18.03
C SER A 28 -8.73 0.90 -18.54
N TYR A 29 -9.61 0.45 -17.63
CA TYR A 29 -10.81 -0.28 -18.00
C TYR A 29 -11.78 0.58 -18.83
N ASN A 30 -12.07 1.82 -18.40
CA ASN A 30 -12.93 2.74 -19.15
C ASN A 30 -12.33 3.18 -20.49
N ALA A 31 -11.00 3.25 -20.61
CA ALA A 31 -10.32 3.56 -21.87
C ALA A 31 -10.35 2.39 -22.87
N LEU A 32 -10.18 1.15 -22.38
CA LEU A 32 -10.23 -0.07 -23.21
C LEU A 32 -11.64 -0.40 -23.68
N VAL A 33 -12.62 -0.23 -22.79
CA VAL A 33 -14.02 -0.52 -23.07
C VAL A 33 -14.74 0.79 -23.36
N LEU A 34 -14.51 1.29 -24.57
CA LEU A 34 -15.30 2.35 -25.18
C LEU A 34 -16.79 1.94 -25.15
N HIS A 35 -17.52 2.56 -24.23
CA HIS A 35 -18.97 2.73 -24.30
C HIS A 35 -19.82 1.45 -24.41
N SER A 36 -19.84 0.63 -23.36
CA SER A 36 -21.11 -0.02 -22.99
C SER A 36 -21.15 -0.28 -21.49
N ALA A 37 -22.12 0.35 -20.81
CA ALA A 37 -22.36 0.25 -19.38
C ALA A 37 -22.98 -1.11 -18.98
N SER A 38 -22.45 -2.21 -19.51
CA SER A 38 -22.90 -3.53 -19.06
C SER A 38 -22.23 -3.86 -17.73
N LEU A 39 -23.06 -4.17 -16.73
CA LEU A 39 -22.61 -4.60 -15.40
C LEU A 39 -21.63 -5.77 -15.49
N TRP A 40 -21.83 -6.67 -16.47
CA TRP A 40 -20.94 -7.78 -16.76
C TRP A 40 -19.51 -7.34 -17.09
N ARG A 41 -19.36 -6.33 -17.95
CA ARG A 41 -18.06 -5.79 -18.32
C ARG A 41 -17.37 -5.21 -17.09
N THR A 42 -18.05 -4.34 -16.34
CA THR A 42 -17.50 -3.79 -15.08
C THR A 42 -17.12 -4.89 -14.08
N CYS A 43 -17.89 -5.97 -13.97
CA CYS A 43 -17.52 -7.11 -13.12
C CYS A 43 -16.24 -7.80 -13.59
N VAL A 44 -16.09 -8.07 -14.89
CA VAL A 44 -14.85 -8.67 -15.43
C VAL A 44 -13.65 -7.74 -15.21
N GLY A 45 -13.82 -6.44 -15.43
CA GLY A 45 -12.79 -5.43 -15.17
C GLY A 45 -12.39 -5.36 -13.70
N ALA A 46 -13.38 -5.38 -12.80
CA ALA A 46 -13.17 -5.39 -11.36
C ALA A 46 -12.50 -6.69 -10.88
N ALA A 47 -12.81 -7.84 -11.50
CA ALA A 47 -12.17 -9.11 -11.18
C ALA A 47 -10.68 -9.10 -11.55
N VAL A 48 -10.35 -8.66 -12.76
CA VAL A 48 -8.95 -8.52 -13.20
C VAL A 48 -8.23 -7.48 -12.34
N GLY A 49 -8.88 -6.34 -12.07
CA GLY A 49 -8.37 -5.30 -11.18
C GLY A 49 -8.06 -5.82 -9.77
N ALA A 50 -8.95 -6.61 -9.19
CA ALA A 50 -8.76 -7.20 -7.86
C ALA A 50 -7.56 -8.17 -7.82
N VAL A 51 -7.36 -8.97 -8.87
CA VAL A 51 -6.19 -9.86 -8.98
C VAL A 51 -4.89 -9.04 -9.06
N VAL A 52 -4.86 -7.99 -9.88
CA VAL A 52 -3.70 -7.08 -9.98
C VAL A 52 -3.44 -6.40 -8.63
N MET A 53 -4.49 -5.95 -7.94
CA MET A 53 -4.35 -5.31 -6.64
C MET A 53 -3.85 -6.26 -5.57
N SER A 54 -4.29 -7.53 -5.61
CA SER A 54 -3.74 -8.57 -4.75
C SER A 54 -2.25 -8.79 -4.99
N ALA A 55 -1.80 -8.75 -6.25
CA ALA A 55 -0.37 -8.88 -6.57
C ALA A 55 0.44 -7.68 -6.04
N LEU A 56 -0.10 -6.46 -6.16
CA LEU A 56 0.51 -5.24 -5.60
C LEU A 56 0.60 -5.30 -4.07
N LYS A 57 -0.41 -5.83 -3.38
CA LYS A 57 -0.37 -5.97 -1.92
C LYS A 57 0.76 -6.90 -1.46
N VAL A 58 1.06 -7.96 -2.22
CA VAL A 58 2.16 -8.89 -1.90
C VAL A 58 3.52 -8.19 -1.94
N THR A 59 3.75 -7.28 -2.91
CA THR A 59 5.04 -6.58 -2.99
C THR A 59 5.24 -5.59 -1.84
N VAL A 60 4.15 -5.02 -1.32
CA VAL A 60 4.18 -4.02 -0.25
C VAL A 60 3.98 -4.65 1.15
N GLU A 61 3.80 -5.96 1.23
CA GLU A 61 3.53 -6.67 2.50
C GLU A 61 4.65 -6.46 3.54
N ARG A 62 5.92 -6.54 3.12
CA ARG A 62 7.08 -6.36 4.00
C ARG A 62 7.18 -4.95 4.59
N PRO A 63 7.19 -3.86 3.80
CA PRO A 63 7.22 -2.51 4.36
C PRO A 63 5.96 -2.21 5.20
N LEU A 64 4.80 -2.75 4.81
CA LEU A 64 3.57 -2.61 5.59
C LEU A 64 3.67 -3.25 6.97
N ALA A 65 4.24 -4.46 7.06
CA ALA A 65 4.40 -5.18 8.32
C ALA A 65 5.30 -4.42 9.32
N ILE A 66 6.36 -3.77 8.83
CA ILE A 66 7.24 -2.92 9.65
C ILE A 66 6.47 -1.70 10.17
N LEU A 67 5.61 -1.11 9.34
CA LEU A 67 4.78 0.03 9.72
C LEU A 67 3.73 -0.35 10.78
N VAL A 68 3.09 -1.52 10.64
CA VAL A 68 2.12 -2.07 11.62
C VAL A 68 2.77 -2.29 12.98
N ALA A 69 3.98 -2.83 13.01
CA ALA A 69 4.71 -3.08 14.25
C ALA A 69 5.03 -1.76 15.01
N ASN A 70 5.23 -0.67 14.28
CA ASN A 70 5.54 0.64 14.83
C ASN A 70 4.29 1.54 15.04
N ALA A 71 3.11 1.13 14.58
CA ALA A 71 1.89 1.90 14.67
C ALA A 71 1.31 1.88 16.11
N THR A 72 1.21 3.06 16.73
CA THR A 72 0.78 3.21 18.13
C THR A 72 -0.74 3.39 18.28
N ARG A 73 -1.49 3.59 17.19
CA ARG A 73 -2.95 3.80 17.20
C ARG A 73 -3.71 2.51 16.80
N PRO A 74 -4.71 2.07 17.58
CA PRO A 74 -5.43 0.83 17.31
C PRO A 74 -6.21 0.86 15.98
N LEU A 75 -6.89 1.97 15.66
CA LEU A 75 -7.61 2.11 14.38
C LEU A 75 -6.71 2.01 13.15
N LEU A 76 -5.50 2.59 13.21
CA LEU A 76 -4.55 2.50 12.11
C LEU A 76 -4.04 1.07 11.98
N ARG A 77 -3.76 0.42 13.11
CA ARG A 77 -3.30 -0.97 13.17
C ARG A 77 -4.33 -1.92 12.57
N ASP A 78 -5.62 -1.72 12.86
CA ASP A 78 -6.70 -2.54 12.31
C ASP A 78 -6.89 -2.33 10.80
N ILE A 79 -6.84 -1.09 10.31
CA ILE A 79 -6.89 -0.79 8.86
C ILE A 79 -5.69 -1.40 8.14
N LEU A 80 -4.51 -1.35 8.76
CA LEU A 80 -3.28 -1.90 8.19
C LEU A 80 -3.25 -3.44 8.21
N ASP A 81 -3.69 -4.07 9.30
CA ASP A 81 -3.83 -5.53 9.40
C ASP A 81 -4.89 -6.04 8.43
N PHE A 82 -5.92 -5.24 8.12
CA PHE A 82 -6.88 -5.56 7.08
C PHE A 82 -6.23 -5.61 5.68
N PHE A 83 -5.27 -4.72 5.42
CA PHE A 83 -4.52 -4.69 4.17
C PHE A 83 -3.46 -5.80 4.06
N LYS A 84 -3.07 -6.39 5.18
CA LYS A 84 -2.06 -7.43 5.24
C LYS A 84 -2.61 -8.74 4.69
N VAL A 85 -1.96 -9.26 3.65
CA VAL A 85 -2.27 -10.57 3.05
C VAL A 85 -1.63 -11.66 3.94
N ASP A 86 -2.19 -11.87 5.13
CA ASP A 86 -1.80 -12.98 5.99
C ASP A 86 -2.02 -14.33 5.29
N GLY A 87 -1.27 -15.36 5.70
CA GLY A 87 -1.37 -16.73 5.16
C GLY A 87 -2.71 -17.45 5.40
N ASN A 88 -3.67 -16.81 6.06
CA ASN A 88 -5.00 -17.38 6.29
C ASN A 88 -5.90 -17.16 5.05
N MET A 89 -6.31 -18.26 4.41
CA MET A 89 -7.08 -18.24 3.16
C MET A 89 -8.36 -17.40 3.25
N THR A 90 -9.03 -17.39 4.40
CA THR A 90 -10.25 -16.60 4.60
C THR A 90 -10.00 -15.10 4.50
N LYS A 91 -8.91 -14.59 5.11
CA LYS A 91 -8.56 -13.16 5.04
C LYS A 91 -8.18 -12.76 3.62
N ARG A 92 -7.48 -13.64 2.89
CA ARG A 92 -7.09 -13.41 1.51
C ARG A 92 -8.31 -13.27 0.58
N VAL A 93 -9.29 -14.16 0.72
CA VAL A 93 -10.53 -14.10 -0.07
C VAL A 93 -11.34 -12.85 0.26
N LEU A 94 -11.44 -12.49 1.54
CA LEU A 94 -12.13 -11.27 1.97
C LEU A 94 -11.47 -10.02 1.38
N ASN A 95 -10.14 -9.93 1.43
CA ASN A 95 -9.38 -8.81 0.91
C ASN A 95 -9.54 -8.68 -0.62
N LEU A 96 -9.54 -9.82 -1.33
CA LEU A 96 -9.82 -9.87 -2.77
C LEU A 96 -11.25 -9.40 -3.09
N GLY A 97 -12.25 -9.79 -2.28
CA GLY A 97 -13.62 -9.34 -2.42
C GLY A 97 -13.76 -7.83 -2.20
N ILE A 98 -13.04 -7.25 -1.24
CA ILE A 98 -13.02 -5.80 -1.04
C ILE A 98 -12.33 -5.09 -2.21
N ASP A 99 -11.20 -5.62 -2.70
CA ASP A 99 -10.53 -5.05 -3.88
C ASP A 99 -11.43 -5.09 -5.12
N PHE A 100 -12.25 -6.14 -5.27
CA PHE A 100 -13.24 -6.22 -6.34
C PHE A 100 -14.27 -5.10 -6.24
N VAL A 101 -14.86 -4.88 -5.06
CA VAL A 101 -15.83 -3.80 -4.84
C VAL A 101 -15.18 -2.43 -5.04
N LEU A 102 -13.97 -2.23 -4.52
CA LEU A 102 -13.20 -0.98 -4.67
C LEU A 102 -12.84 -0.70 -6.13
N CYS A 103 -12.44 -1.71 -6.90
CA CYS A 103 -12.19 -1.56 -8.33
C CYS A 103 -13.48 -1.20 -9.08
N GLY A 104 -14.61 -1.83 -8.75
CA GLY A 104 -15.92 -1.48 -9.32
C GLY A 104 -16.32 -0.03 -9.02
N ILE A 105 -16.16 0.41 -7.77
CA ILE A 105 -16.39 1.79 -7.35
C ILE A 105 -15.44 2.73 -8.10
N ALA A 106 -14.15 2.41 -8.21
CA ALA A 106 -13.17 3.24 -8.91
C ALA A 106 -13.54 3.42 -10.39
N THR A 107 -13.95 2.35 -11.09
CA THR A 107 -14.44 2.44 -12.47
C THR A 107 -15.67 3.34 -12.58
N TRP A 108 -16.61 3.26 -11.63
CA TRP A 108 -17.79 4.11 -11.59
C TRP A 108 -17.43 5.59 -11.30
N VAL A 109 -16.57 5.85 -10.32
CA VAL A 109 -16.07 7.19 -9.98
C VAL A 109 -15.39 7.81 -11.18
N VAL A 110 -14.45 7.10 -11.82
CA VAL A 110 -13.70 7.64 -12.97
C VAL A 110 -14.65 8.03 -14.11
N ARG A 111 -15.70 7.23 -14.35
CA ARG A 111 -16.68 7.51 -15.40
C ARG A 111 -17.52 8.76 -15.13
N ASN A 112 -17.88 9.01 -13.87
CA ASN A 112 -18.76 10.13 -13.51
C ASN A 112 -17.97 11.43 -13.27
N VAL A 113 -16.73 11.34 -12.81
CA VAL A 113 -15.92 12.51 -12.41
C VAL A 113 -15.10 13.04 -13.58
N PHE A 114 -14.56 12.19 -14.45
CA PHE A 114 -13.62 12.62 -15.49
C PHE A 114 -14.27 12.64 -16.89
N PRO A 115 -14.01 13.69 -17.69
CA PRO A 115 -14.48 13.72 -19.07
C PRO A 115 -13.72 12.69 -19.92
N GLN A 116 -14.43 12.07 -20.87
CA GLN A 116 -13.88 11.07 -21.80
C GLN A 116 -12.52 11.43 -22.44
N PRO A 117 -12.27 12.66 -22.94
CA PRO A 117 -10.97 13.00 -23.52
C PRO A 117 -9.81 12.91 -22.52
N LEU A 118 -10.05 13.12 -21.22
CA LEU A 118 -9.01 12.95 -20.20
C LEU A 118 -8.74 11.46 -19.91
N ILE A 119 -9.80 10.64 -19.87
CA ILE A 119 -9.73 9.20 -19.61
C ILE A 119 -8.85 8.49 -20.65
N MET A 120 -9.08 8.80 -21.93
CA MET A 120 -8.37 8.20 -23.06
C MET A 120 -7.00 8.84 -23.32
N GLY A 121 -6.77 10.04 -22.77
CA GLY A 121 -5.54 10.80 -22.94
C GLY A 121 -4.64 10.75 -21.72
N SER A 122 -4.46 11.90 -21.06
CA SER A 122 -3.37 12.15 -20.11
C SER A 122 -3.62 11.68 -18.68
N LEU A 123 -4.84 11.29 -18.31
CA LEU A 123 -5.20 11.01 -16.91
C LEU A 123 -4.34 9.91 -16.29
N ILE A 124 -4.03 8.85 -17.06
CA ILE A 124 -3.18 7.76 -16.57
C ILE A 124 -1.75 8.23 -16.28
N GLY A 125 -1.20 9.13 -17.10
CA GLY A 125 0.13 9.71 -16.91
C GLY A 125 0.20 10.55 -15.64
N TRP A 126 -0.83 11.36 -15.38
CA TRP A 126 -0.92 12.16 -14.15
C TRP A 126 -1.04 11.27 -12.91
N LEU A 127 -1.85 10.22 -12.95
CA LEU A 127 -1.97 9.27 -11.84
C LEU A 127 -0.65 8.54 -11.55
N MET A 128 0.07 8.13 -12.59
CA MET A 128 1.39 7.50 -12.46
C MET A 128 2.42 8.47 -11.89
N LEU A 129 2.41 9.74 -12.33
CA LEU A 129 3.32 10.77 -11.82
C LEU A 129 3.07 11.08 -10.34
N ILE A 130 1.80 11.22 -9.94
CA ILE A 130 1.43 11.44 -8.53
C ILE A 130 1.87 10.24 -7.68
N MET A 131 1.61 9.02 -8.15
CA MET A 131 2.04 7.80 -7.47
C MET A 131 3.57 7.76 -7.31
N PHE A 132 4.31 8.08 -8.38
CA PHE A 132 5.77 8.08 -8.38
C PHE A 132 6.34 9.09 -7.36
N ILE A 133 5.88 10.35 -7.41
CA ILE A 133 6.32 11.39 -6.47
C ILE A 133 5.97 11.01 -5.03
N SER A 134 4.78 10.46 -4.80
CA SER A 134 4.34 10.03 -3.47
C SER A 134 5.24 8.94 -2.89
N VAL A 135 5.60 7.93 -3.69
CA VAL A 135 6.51 6.86 -3.26
C VAL A 135 7.90 7.40 -2.97
N LEU A 136 8.41 8.36 -3.76
CA LEU A 136 9.70 9.00 -3.49
C LEU A 136 9.72 9.75 -2.15
N ILE A 137 8.67 10.54 -1.87
CA ILE A 137 8.53 11.26 -0.60
C ILE A 137 8.40 10.26 0.56
N GLY A 138 7.55 9.24 0.40
CA GLY A 138 7.37 8.19 1.40
C GLY A 138 8.68 7.45 1.71
N GLY A 139 9.43 7.09 0.67
CA GLY A 139 10.73 6.42 0.81
C GLY A 139 11.77 7.30 1.48
N TYR A 140 11.84 8.58 1.15
CA TYR A 140 12.76 9.52 1.81
C TYR A 140 12.50 9.62 3.31
N ILE A 141 11.23 9.73 3.72
CA ILE A 141 10.85 9.80 5.14
C ILE A 141 11.16 8.47 5.85
N ASP A 142 10.91 7.34 5.20
CA ASP A 142 11.21 6.02 5.75
C ASP A 142 12.72 5.81 5.97
N TYR A 143 13.56 6.26 5.02
CA TYR A 143 15.02 6.28 5.16
C TYR A 143 15.49 7.18 6.31
N ASP A 144 14.90 8.37 6.47
CA ASP A 144 15.20 9.27 7.59
C ASP A 144 14.93 8.57 8.93
N LEU A 145 13.83 7.81 9.03
CA LEU A 145 13.48 7.06 10.25
C LEU A 145 14.50 5.95 10.57
N LEU A 146 14.91 5.15 9.58
CA LEU A 146 15.90 4.09 9.78
C LEU A 146 17.30 4.65 10.12
N SER A 147 17.63 5.85 9.63
CA SER A 147 18.92 6.48 9.91
C SER A 147 19.05 6.95 11.37
N VAL A 148 17.96 7.42 11.99
CA VAL A 148 17.93 7.93 13.37
C VAL A 148 18.04 6.80 14.40
N GLU A 149 17.47 5.62 14.12
CA GLU A 149 17.60 4.45 15.00
C GLU A 149 19.05 3.95 15.11
N ARG A 150 19.87 4.14 14.07
CA ARG A 150 21.30 3.81 14.10
C ARG A 150 22.10 4.70 15.05
N THR A 151 21.70 5.96 15.24
CA THR A 151 22.37 6.90 16.15
C THR A 151 21.99 6.65 17.62
N GLY A 152 20.93 5.88 17.89
CA GLY A 152 20.45 5.53 19.23
C GLY A 152 20.99 4.22 19.80
N SER A 153 21.85 3.49 19.08
CA SER A 153 22.53 2.31 19.64
C SER A 153 23.59 2.77 20.64
N LYS A 154 23.14 3.02 21.88
CA LYS A 154 24.05 3.03 23.03
C LYS A 154 24.80 1.70 22.97
N ALA A 155 26.12 1.82 22.79
CA ALA A 155 27.05 0.71 22.83
C ALA A 155 26.64 -0.24 23.97
N VAL A 156 26.29 -1.48 23.63
CA VAL A 156 26.18 -2.55 24.60
C VAL A 156 27.53 -2.62 25.31
N PRO A 157 27.62 -2.38 26.64
CA PRO A 157 28.87 -2.62 27.32
C PRO A 157 29.10 -4.13 27.25
N VAL A 158 30.07 -4.53 26.43
CA VAL A 158 30.63 -5.88 26.41
C VAL A 158 31.11 -6.14 27.84
N ARG A 159 30.32 -6.92 28.59
CA ARG A 159 30.62 -7.29 29.96
C ARG A 159 31.85 -8.20 29.93
N ARG A 160 33.03 -7.59 30.13
CA ARG A 160 34.29 -8.29 30.39
C ARG A 160 34.10 -9.26 31.56
N GLY A 161 34.44 -10.53 31.33
CA GLY A 161 35.01 -11.42 32.33
C GLY A 161 34.04 -12.36 33.04
N LYS A 162 34.24 -13.67 32.80
CA LYS A 162 34.74 -14.55 33.88
C LYS A 162 35.48 -15.74 33.30
N THR A 163 36.78 -15.74 33.58
CA THR A 163 37.73 -16.84 33.51
C THR A 163 37.13 -18.10 34.15
N ILE A 164 36.96 -19.17 33.37
CA ILE A 164 36.70 -20.49 33.94
C ILE A 164 38.08 -21.03 34.37
N ARG A 165 38.37 -20.94 35.68
CA ARG A 165 39.46 -21.68 36.29
C ARG A 165 39.09 -23.16 36.23
N SER A 166 39.96 -23.93 35.58
CA SER A 166 40.12 -25.37 35.78
C SER A 166 40.26 -25.67 37.28
N GLN A 167 39.46 -26.62 37.78
CA GLN A 167 39.79 -27.37 38.98
C GLN A 167 39.47 -28.84 38.77
N LYS A 168 40.57 -29.60 38.79
CA LYS A 168 40.78 -31.00 39.21
C LYS A 168 39.97 -32.10 38.53
#